data_AF-A0AAW9X986-F1
#
_entry.id   AF-A0AAW9X986-F1
#
_cell.length_a   1.000
_cell.length_b   1.000
_cell.length_c   1.000
_cell.angle_alpha   90.00
_cell.angle_beta   90.00
_cell.angle_gamma   90.00
#
_symmetry.space_group_name_H-M   'P 1'
#
loop_
_entity.id
_entity.type
_entity.pdbx_description
1 polymer ?
#
loop_
_entity_poly.entity_id
_entity_poly.type
_entity_poly.pdbx_seq_one_letter_code
_entity_poly.pdbx_strand_id
1 'polypeptide(L)'
;LDALREAGWADGLSAGTTRGDGDDALFSVDISLTPEGAKHRDRIQASLFAAIAAIRDHGVEAWRYDEQARLAEQDFRFQEHGSALNTAMRLATGLSRYPLEDVIYAPYRMDGFDAERINEWLDALRPANM
;
A
#
# COMPACT_ATOMS: atom_id res chain seq x y z
N LEU A 1 7.06 -7.84 -9.88
CA LEU A 1 7.64 -6.91 -10.87
C LEU A 1 8.75 -7.60 -11.67
N ASP A 2 9.63 -8.35 -10.99
CA ASP A 2 10.81 -8.98 -11.60
C ASP A 2 10.51 -9.77 -12.87
N ALA A 3 9.52 -10.68 -12.84
CA ALA A 3 9.12 -11.44 -14.04
C ALA A 3 8.67 -10.55 -15.22
N LEU A 4 7.98 -9.42 -14.95
CA LEU A 4 7.56 -8.48 -16.00
C LEU A 4 8.74 -7.65 -16.51
N ARG A 5 9.70 -7.33 -15.63
CA ARG A 5 10.91 -6.60 -16.00
C ARG A 5 11.86 -7.47 -16.81
N GLU A 6 12.05 -8.74 -16.42
CA GLU A 6 12.84 -9.74 -17.15
C GLU A 6 12.27 -10.01 -18.55
N ALA A 7 10.94 -10.04 -18.68
CA ALA A 7 10.27 -10.13 -19.97
C ALA A 7 10.34 -8.85 -20.82
N GLY A 8 10.88 -7.75 -20.28
CA GLY A 8 10.95 -6.44 -20.94
C GLY A 8 9.59 -5.76 -21.10
N TRP A 9 8.60 -6.11 -20.27
CA TRP A 9 7.22 -5.64 -20.39
C TRP A 9 6.88 -4.46 -19.47
N ALA A 10 7.57 -4.30 -18.35
CA ALA A 10 7.29 -3.22 -17.40
C ALA A 10 8.55 -2.64 -16.74
N ASP A 11 8.52 -1.32 -16.51
CA ASP A 11 9.61 -0.56 -15.89
C ASP A 11 9.31 -0.12 -14.45
N GLY A 12 8.04 -0.17 -14.04
CA GLY A 12 7.58 0.25 -12.72
C GLY A 12 6.31 -0.47 -12.29
N LEU A 13 6.17 -0.68 -10.98
CA LEU A 13 4.94 -1.16 -10.36
C LEU A 13 4.80 -0.54 -8.97
N SER A 14 3.63 0.02 -8.71
CA SER A 14 3.23 0.52 -7.40
C SER A 14 1.84 0.02 -7.05
N ALA A 15 1.60 -0.22 -5.78
CA ALA A 15 0.29 -0.60 -5.27
C ALA A 15 0.03 0.17 -3.98
N GLY A 16 -1.21 0.61 -3.77
CA GLY A 16 -1.57 1.30 -2.56
C GLY A 16 -2.97 1.86 -2.60
N THR A 17 -3.38 2.37 -1.45
CA THR A 17 -4.67 3.02 -1.29
C THR A 17 -4.60 4.48 -1.70
N THR A 18 -5.57 4.93 -2.48
CA THR A 18 -5.75 6.30 -2.97
C THR A 18 -7.16 6.78 -2.64
N ARG A 19 -7.36 8.10 -2.59
CA ARG A 19 -8.68 8.73 -2.39
C ARG A 19 -9.47 8.15 -1.20
N GLY A 20 -8.84 8.14 -0.02
CA GLY A 20 -9.54 7.83 1.22
C GLY A 20 -10.29 9.07 1.74
N ASP A 21 -11.60 8.97 1.97
CA ASP A 21 -12.39 10.01 2.64
C ASP A 21 -12.65 9.74 4.13
N GLY A 22 -12.21 8.56 4.61
CA GLY A 22 -12.34 8.12 5.99
C GLY A 22 -13.27 6.91 6.13
N ASP A 23 -14.22 6.77 5.20
CA ASP A 23 -15.17 5.66 5.16
C ASP A 23 -14.87 4.70 4.00
N ASP A 24 -14.53 5.27 2.84
CA ASP A 24 -14.18 4.52 1.63
C ASP A 24 -12.77 4.86 1.16
N ALA A 25 -12.14 3.91 0.46
CA ALA A 25 -10.87 4.14 -0.19
C ALA A 25 -10.68 3.24 -1.42
N LEU A 26 -9.95 3.75 -2.42
CA LEU A 26 -9.66 3.02 -3.65
C LEU A 26 -8.28 2.37 -3.56
N PHE A 27 -8.22 1.04 -3.64
CA PHE A 27 -6.94 0.34 -3.84
C PHE A 27 -6.59 0.31 -5.33
N SER A 28 -5.40 0.81 -5.67
CA SER A 28 -4.91 0.89 -7.05
C SER A 28 -3.59 0.12 -7.20
N VAL A 29 -3.44 -0.53 -8.36
CA VAL A 29 -2.17 -1.11 -8.81
C VAL A 29 -1.81 -0.45 -10.14
N ASP A 30 -0.73 0.32 -10.15
CA ASP A 30 -0.22 1.01 -11.32
C ASP A 30 1.00 0.27 -11.87
N ILE A 31 0.97 -0.07 -13.16
CA ILE A 31 2.07 -0.75 -13.85
C ILE A 31 2.53 0.10 -15.03
N SER A 32 3.78 0.56 -14.98
CA SER A 32 4.40 1.33 -16.07
C SER A 32 4.90 0.38 -17.15
N LEU A 33 4.24 0.37 -18.31
CA LEU A 33 4.53 -0.55 -19.41
C LEU A 33 5.58 0.01 -20.37
N THR A 34 6.42 -0.88 -20.90
CA THR A 34 7.24 -0.59 -22.07
C THR A 34 6.38 -0.60 -23.35
N PRO A 35 6.88 -0.07 -24.48
CA PRO A 35 6.19 -0.21 -25.77
C PRO A 35 5.91 -1.67 -26.17
N GLU A 36 6.76 -2.62 -25.75
CA GLU A 36 6.52 -4.04 -25.98
C GLU A 36 5.48 -4.60 -25.01
N GLY A 37 5.55 -4.26 -23.72
CA GLY A 37 4.56 -4.67 -22.73
C GLY A 37 3.14 -4.20 -23.05
N ALA A 38 2.99 -3.04 -23.71
CA ALA A 38 1.71 -2.54 -24.19
C ALA A 38 1.02 -3.49 -25.19
N LYS A 39 1.76 -4.39 -25.85
CA LYS A 39 1.21 -5.43 -26.75
C LYS A 39 0.77 -6.70 -26.00
N HIS A 40 1.17 -6.85 -24.73
CA HIS A 40 0.92 -8.04 -23.90
C HIS A 40 0.01 -7.73 -22.71
N ARG A 41 -0.83 -6.68 -22.79
CA ARG A 41 -1.68 -6.20 -21.69
C ARG A 41 -2.49 -7.30 -21.01
N ASP A 42 -3.14 -8.18 -21.78
CA ASP A 42 -3.96 -9.26 -21.24
C ASP A 42 -3.13 -10.25 -20.40
N ARG A 43 -1.89 -10.55 -20.84
CA ARG A 43 -0.96 -11.42 -20.11
C ARG A 43 -0.46 -10.75 -18.83
N ILE A 44 -0.24 -9.44 -18.86
CA ILE A 44 0.19 -8.68 -17.68
C ILE A 44 -0.94 -8.63 -16.66
N GLN A 45 -2.18 -8.37 -17.10
CA GLN A 45 -3.37 -8.40 -16.25
C GLN A 45 -3.58 -9.80 -15.64
N ALA A 46 -3.48 -10.87 -16.45
CA ALA A 46 -3.58 -12.23 -15.94
C ALA A 46 -2.49 -12.54 -14.90
N SER A 47 -1.25 -12.10 -15.15
CA SER A 47 -0.14 -12.25 -14.21
C SER A 47 -0.37 -11.50 -12.90
N LEU A 48 -0.96 -10.31 -12.94
CA LEU A 48 -1.34 -9.55 -11.75
C LEU A 48 -2.33 -10.32 -10.89
N PHE A 49 -3.43 -10.80 -11.48
CA PHE A 49 -4.45 -11.54 -10.72
C PHE A 49 -3.96 -12.92 -10.26
N ALA A 50 -3.04 -13.56 -11.00
CA ALA A 50 -2.37 -14.77 -10.55
C ALA A 50 -1.50 -14.50 -9.31
N ALA A 51 -0.78 -13.37 -9.26
CA ALA A 51 -0.01 -12.96 -8.08
C ALA A 51 -0.91 -12.66 -6.88
N ILE A 52 -2.01 -11.94 -7.06
CA ILE A 52 -3.00 -11.68 -6.00
C ILE A 52 -3.59 -13.00 -5.47
N ALA A 53 -3.92 -13.94 -6.36
CA ALA A 53 -4.42 -15.25 -5.97
C ALA A 53 -3.39 -16.04 -5.16
N ALA A 54 -2.12 -16.03 -5.59
CA ALA A 54 -1.06 -16.68 -4.82
C ALA A 54 -0.92 -16.09 -3.42
N ILE A 55 -0.99 -14.76 -3.27
CA ILE A 55 -0.96 -14.11 -1.95
C ILE A 55 -2.12 -14.57 -1.07
N ARG A 56 -3.34 -14.65 -1.64
CA ARG A 56 -4.52 -15.13 -0.92
C ARG A 56 -4.37 -16.59 -0.48
N ASP A 57 -3.87 -17.46 -1.36
CA ASP A 57 -3.76 -18.90 -1.08
C ASP A 57 -2.69 -19.21 -0.02
N HIS A 58 -1.58 -18.47 -0.02
CA HIS A 58 -0.52 -18.63 0.98
C HIS A 58 -0.83 -17.88 2.28
N GLY A 59 -1.75 -16.93 2.25
CA GLY A 59 -2.02 -16.00 3.34
C GLY A 59 -0.92 -14.97 3.52
N VAL A 60 -1.18 -14.01 4.43
CA VAL A 60 -0.20 -13.00 4.81
C VAL A 60 0.47 -13.41 6.12
N GLU A 61 1.80 -13.35 6.12
CA GLU A 61 2.60 -13.72 7.28
C GLU A 61 2.77 -12.53 8.23
N ALA A 62 2.52 -12.73 9.52
CA ALA A 62 2.60 -11.69 10.55
C ALA A 62 3.96 -10.98 10.59
N TRP A 63 5.06 -11.69 10.29
CA TRP A 63 6.40 -11.08 10.29
C TRP A 63 6.53 -9.90 9.33
N ARG A 64 5.76 -9.88 8.22
CA ARG A 64 5.76 -8.76 7.25
C ARG A 64 5.14 -7.51 7.87
N TYR A 65 4.07 -7.70 8.64
CA TYR A 65 3.47 -6.62 9.42
C TYR A 65 4.46 -6.10 10.47
N ASP A 66 5.07 -7.02 11.23
CA ASP A 66 6.02 -6.65 12.29
C ASP A 66 7.22 -5.89 11.72
N GLU A 67 7.67 -6.24 10.52
CA GLU A 67 8.74 -5.52 9.83
C GLU A 67 8.32 -4.10 9.44
N GLN A 68 7.12 -3.93 8.87
CA GLN A 68 6.58 -2.61 8.56
C GLN A 68 6.39 -1.76 9.83
N ALA A 69 5.89 -2.36 10.91
CA ALA A 69 5.74 -1.67 12.20
C ALA A 69 7.09 -1.22 12.77
N ARG A 70 8.13 -2.06 12.67
CA ARG A 70 9.50 -1.67 13.06
C ARG A 70 10.06 -0.52 12.22
N LEU A 71 9.79 -0.50 10.91
CA LEU A 71 10.22 0.58 10.03
C LEU A 71 9.48 1.89 10.37
N ALA A 72 8.15 1.84 10.54
CA ALA A 72 7.36 3.00 10.92
C ALA A 72 7.79 3.58 12.28
N GLU A 73 8.10 2.73 13.24
CA GLU A 73 8.61 3.15 14.55
C GLU A 73 9.99 3.81 14.44
N GLN A 74 10.87 3.30 13.57
CA GLN A 74 12.17 3.93 13.29
C GLN A 74 11.98 5.29 12.62
N ASP A 75 11.12 5.37 11.60
CA ASP A 75 10.82 6.62 10.90
C ASP A 75 10.29 7.67 11.88
N PHE A 76 9.47 7.27 12.85
CA PHE A 76 8.99 8.16 13.92
C PHE A 76 10.12 8.62 14.85
N ARG A 77 10.92 7.70 15.36
CA ARG A 77 12.00 8.01 16.34
C ARG A 77 13.09 8.88 15.75
N PHE A 78 13.39 8.70 14.47
CA PHE A 78 14.50 9.37 13.79
C PHE A 78 14.03 10.39 12.75
N GLN A 79 12.82 10.93 12.91
CA GLN A 79 12.32 11.99 12.03
C GLN A 79 13.29 13.16 11.96
N GLU A 80 13.67 13.54 10.74
CA GLU A 80 14.38 14.78 10.51
C GLU A 80 13.47 15.97 10.79
N HIS A 81 14.05 17.00 11.41
CA HIS A 81 13.34 18.25 11.65
C HIS A 81 13.17 18.99 10.32
N GLY A 82 11.99 18.81 9.72
CA GLY A 82 11.59 19.54 8.52
C GLY A 82 11.23 21.00 8.82
N SER A 83 10.78 21.72 7.77
CA SER A 83 10.25 23.08 7.91
C SER A 83 9.13 23.14 8.94
N ALA A 84 9.23 24.08 9.89
CA ALA A 84 8.20 24.33 10.90
C ALA A 84 6.82 24.59 10.28
N LEU A 85 6.77 25.25 9.11
CA LEU A 85 5.53 25.48 8.37
C LEU A 85 4.90 24.16 7.90
N ASN A 86 5.69 23.27 7.31
CA ASN A 86 5.20 21.97 6.84
C ASN A 86 4.71 21.11 8.00
N THR A 87 5.44 21.13 9.12
CA THR A 87 5.02 20.45 10.35
C THR A 87 3.69 20.99 10.87
N ALA A 88 3.54 22.31 10.97
CA ALA A 88 2.30 22.93 11.42
C ALA A 88 1.11 22.59 10.51
N MET A 89 1.31 22.64 9.19
CA MET A 89 0.28 22.25 8.21
C MET A 89 -0.12 20.78 8.37
N ARG A 90 0.86 19.87 8.45
CA ARG A 90 0.62 18.43 8.63
C ARG A 90 -0.16 18.15 9.92
N LEU A 91 0.22 18.76 11.03
CA LEU A 91 -0.47 18.59 12.32
C LEU A 91 -1.89 19.15 12.28
N ALA A 92 -2.09 20.33 11.68
CA ALA A 92 -3.43 20.91 11.52
C ALA A 92 -4.35 20.01 10.68
N THR A 93 -3.84 19.40 9.61
CA THR A 93 -4.60 18.39 8.84
C THR A 93 -4.84 17.11 9.64
N GLY A 94 -3.88 16.69 10.47
CA GLY A 94 -4.05 15.51 11.33
C GLY A 94 -5.14 15.68 12.38
N LEU A 95 -5.29 16.89 12.95
CA LEU A 95 -6.30 17.18 13.99
C LEU A 95 -7.75 17.04 13.51
N SER A 96 -8.02 17.03 12.20
CA SER A 96 -9.37 16.72 11.69
C SER A 96 -9.67 15.23 11.62
N ARG A 97 -8.65 14.36 11.77
CA ARG A 97 -8.74 12.90 11.62
C ARG A 97 -8.45 12.15 12.92
N TYR A 98 -7.60 12.71 13.77
CA TYR A 98 -7.10 12.06 14.98
C TYR A 98 -7.29 12.96 16.21
N PRO A 99 -7.43 12.36 17.40
CA PRO A 99 -7.44 13.13 18.64
C PRO A 99 -6.06 13.79 18.87
N LEU A 100 -6.04 14.83 19.70
CA LEU A 100 -4.86 15.67 19.93
C LEU A 100 -3.66 14.86 20.44
N GLU A 101 -3.91 13.89 21.31
CA GLU A 101 -2.90 12.99 21.89
C GLU A 101 -2.20 12.11 20.84
N ASP A 102 -2.88 11.78 19.74
CA ASP A 102 -2.38 10.85 18.73
C ASP A 102 -1.87 11.56 17.48
N VAL A 103 -2.18 12.85 17.27
CA VAL A 103 -1.93 13.54 15.99
C VAL A 103 -0.49 13.48 15.48
N ILE A 104 0.47 13.36 16.40
CA ILE A 104 1.89 13.25 16.08
C ILE A 104 2.26 11.82 15.65
N TYR A 105 1.72 10.79 16.32
CA TYR A 105 2.12 9.39 16.17
C TYR A 105 1.21 8.59 15.23
N ALA A 106 -0.06 9.00 15.06
CA ALA A 106 -1.07 8.29 14.27
C ALA A 106 -0.61 7.86 12.87
N PRO A 107 0.18 8.65 12.10
CA PRO A 107 0.68 8.22 10.79
C PRO A 107 1.67 7.03 10.82
N TYR A 108 2.28 6.76 11.97
CA TYR A 108 3.28 5.71 12.19
C TYR A 108 2.72 4.52 12.96
N ARG A 109 1.52 4.67 13.53
CA ARG A 109 0.92 3.74 14.46
C ARG A 109 0.51 2.46 13.75
N MET A 110 1.03 1.33 14.22
CA MET A 110 0.70 -0.01 13.76
C MET A 110 0.35 -0.88 14.98
N ASP A 111 -0.95 -0.90 15.34
CA ASP A 111 -1.45 -1.48 16.61
C ASP A 111 -1.52 -3.01 16.67
N GLY A 112 -1.53 -3.69 15.52
CA GLY A 112 -1.61 -5.14 15.45
C GLY A 112 -1.90 -5.68 14.06
N PHE A 113 -1.47 -6.93 13.84
CA PHE A 113 -1.75 -7.69 12.63
C PHE A 113 -3.16 -8.31 12.70
N ASP A 114 -4.01 -7.95 11.74
CA ASP A 114 -5.37 -8.48 11.58
C ASP A 114 -5.46 -9.30 10.28
N ALA A 115 -5.20 -10.60 10.41
CA ALA A 115 -5.20 -11.51 9.26
C ALA A 115 -6.58 -11.64 8.60
N GLU A 116 -7.65 -11.59 9.39
CA GLU A 116 -9.02 -11.75 8.90
C GLU A 116 -9.40 -10.56 8.00
N ARG A 117 -9.14 -9.33 8.46
CA ARG A 117 -9.41 -8.13 7.69
C ARG A 117 -8.56 -8.02 6.42
N ILE A 118 -7.30 -8.44 6.48
CA ILE A 118 -6.44 -8.49 5.29
C ILE A 118 -7.00 -9.48 4.27
N ASN A 119 -7.46 -10.65 4.71
CA ASN A 119 -8.06 -11.64 3.82
C ASN A 119 -9.38 -11.15 3.22
N GLU A 120 -10.22 -10.43 3.97
CA GLU A 120 -11.43 -9.79 3.47
C GLU A 120 -11.12 -8.85 2.28
N TRP A 121 -10.09 -8.01 2.42
CA TRP A 121 -9.65 -7.12 1.33
C TRP A 121 -9.05 -7.89 0.14
N LEU A 122 -8.22 -8.91 0.39
CA LEU A 122 -7.66 -9.76 -0.67
C LEU A 122 -8.76 -10.53 -1.44
N ASP A 123 -9.86 -10.85 -0.78
CA ASP A 123 -11.03 -11.46 -1.43
C ASP A 123 -11.80 -10.48 -2.31
N ALA A 124 -11.79 -9.19 -1.98
CA ALA A 124 -12.37 -8.15 -2.81
C ALA A 124 -11.51 -7.84 -4.06
N LEU A 125 -10.20 -8.13 -4.04
CA LEU A 125 -9.30 -7.89 -5.18
C LEU A 125 -9.44 -8.94 -6.29
N ARG A 126 -10.61 -8.95 -6.95
CA ARG A 126 -10.96 -9.85 -8.05
C ARG A 126 -11.26 -9.08 -9.33
N PRO A 127 -11.08 -9.67 -10.52
CA PRO A 127 -11.41 -9.02 -11.79
C PRO A 127 -12.87 -8.54 -11.89
N ALA A 128 -13.79 -9.18 -11.16
CA ALA A 128 -15.21 -8.81 -11.14
C ALA A 128 -15.50 -7.52 -10.35
N ASN A 129 -14.56 -7.04 -9.54
CA ASN A 129 -14.66 -5.83 -8.72
C ASN A 129 -13.78 -4.69 -9.27
N MET A 130 -13.41 -4.77 -10.55
CA MET A 130 -12.55 -3.82 -11.25
C MET A 130 -13.35 -2.79 -12.03
#